data_AF-A0A9P6N731-F1
#
_entry.id   AF-A0A9P6N731-F1
#
_cell.length_a   1.000
_cell.length_b   1.000
_cell.length_c   1.000
_cell.angle_alpha   90.00
_cell.angle_beta   90.00
_cell.angle_gamma   90.00
#
_symmetry.space_group_name_H-M   'P 1'
#
loop_
_entity.id
_entity.type
_entity.pdbx_description
1 polymer ?
#
loop_
_entity_poly.entity_id
_entity_poly.type
_entity_poly.pdbx_seq_one_letter_code
_entity_poly.pdbx_strand_id
1 'polypeptide(L)'
;MQHVTDPFKAPGLPYILLIFNTVDKFIDALILEFKDQFAAKNALKDLQALKQHDKRIGEFNSLFISLSSLLSELPELVLIDYYENALNPKVLDQALAQADWATASMLQHCQDIVVLVSEQLDTCQG
;
A
#
# COMPACT_ATOMS: atom_id res chain seq x y z
N MET A 1 -26.85 -39.38 33.86
CA MET A 1 -26.38 -38.41 32.85
C MET A 1 -25.25 -37.61 33.49
N GLN A 2 -24.01 -37.82 33.09
CA GLN A 2 -22.86 -37.08 33.62
C GLN A 2 -22.76 -35.73 32.90
N HIS A 3 -22.96 -34.64 33.64
CA HIS A 3 -22.61 -33.31 33.17
C HIS A 3 -21.09 -33.23 33.05
N VAL A 4 -20.60 -33.15 31.81
CA VAL A 4 -19.20 -32.81 31.53
C VAL A 4 -19.06 -31.32 31.83
N THR A 5 -18.65 -31.01 33.06
CA THR A 5 -18.31 -29.63 33.45
C THR A 5 -16.85 -29.40 33.10
N ASP A 6 -16.63 -28.48 32.17
CA ASP A 6 -15.32 -27.92 31.83
C ASP A 6 -14.57 -27.50 33.12
N PRO A 7 -13.35 -28.03 33.37
CA PRO A 7 -12.60 -27.78 34.61
C PRO A 7 -12.22 -26.31 34.82
N PHE A 8 -12.45 -25.44 33.83
CA PHE A 8 -12.14 -24.00 33.94
C PHE A 8 -13.35 -23.11 34.27
N LYS A 9 -14.56 -23.66 34.44
CA LYS A 9 -15.76 -22.88 34.76
C LYS A 9 -16.03 -22.79 36.26
N ALA A 10 -15.80 -21.62 36.86
CA ALA A 10 -16.36 -21.29 38.17
C ALA A 10 -17.88 -21.04 38.05
N PRO A 11 -18.72 -21.63 38.94
CA PRO A 11 -20.17 -21.48 38.86
C PRO A 11 -20.59 -20.04 39.17
N GLY A 12 -21.24 -19.38 38.19
CA GLY A 12 -21.84 -18.05 38.35
C GLY A 12 -21.14 -16.90 37.62
N LEU A 13 -19.97 -17.12 37.01
CA LEU A 13 -19.30 -16.11 36.19
C LEU A 13 -19.74 -16.21 34.72
N PRO A 14 -20.09 -15.08 34.06
CA PRO A 14 -20.31 -15.08 32.62
C PRO A 14 -19.00 -15.50 31.91
N TYR A 15 -19.10 -16.34 30.89
CA TYR A 15 -17.97 -16.70 30.02
C TYR A 15 -17.55 -15.44 29.25
N ILE A 16 -16.66 -14.65 29.84
CA ILE A 16 -16.03 -13.51 29.16
C ILE A 16 -14.63 -13.96 28.79
N LEU A 17 -14.42 -14.19 27.50
CA LEU A 17 -13.08 -14.39 26.97
C LEU A 17 -12.28 -13.10 27.23
N LEU A 18 -11.17 -13.19 27.96
CA LEU A 18 -10.37 -12.03 28.38
C LEU A 18 -9.86 -11.19 27.20
N ILE A 19 -9.75 -11.80 26.01
CA ILE A 19 -9.43 -11.16 24.72
C ILE A 19 -10.54 -10.24 24.19
N PHE A 20 -11.76 -10.35 24.70
CA PHE A 20 -12.92 -9.52 24.31
C PHE A 20 -13.38 -8.59 25.44
N ASN A 21 -12.56 -8.43 26.49
CA ASN A 21 -12.93 -7.62 27.66
C ASN A 21 -12.93 -6.12 27.37
N THR A 22 -12.23 -5.68 26.33
CA THR A 22 -12.25 -4.30 25.83
C THR A 22 -12.31 -4.30 24.31
N VAL A 23 -12.82 -3.21 23.73
CA VAL A 23 -12.88 -3.01 22.28
C VAL A 23 -11.46 -3.05 21.68
N ASP A 24 -10.49 -2.44 22.34
CA ASP A 24 -9.09 -2.44 21.88
C ASP A 24 -8.51 -3.86 21.78
N LYS A 25 -8.71 -4.69 22.81
CA LYS A 25 -8.23 -6.08 22.82
C LYS A 25 -8.90 -6.94 21.76
N PHE A 26 -10.17 -6.67 21.48
CA PHE A 26 -10.88 -7.35 20.40
C PHE A 26 -10.30 -6.99 19.03
N ILE A 27 -10.06 -5.69 18.79
CA ILE A 27 -9.44 -5.21 17.55
C ILE A 27 -8.02 -5.74 17.41
N ASP A 28 -7.22 -5.73 18.47
CA ASP A 28 -5.86 -6.28 18.45
C ASP A 28 -5.85 -7.77 18.13
N ALA A 29 -6.80 -8.54 18.68
CA ALA A 29 -6.94 -9.96 18.37
C ALA A 29 -7.37 -10.19 16.91
N LEU A 30 -8.28 -9.37 16.38
CA LEU A 30 -8.66 -9.41 14.97
C LEU A 30 -7.49 -9.04 14.05
N ILE A 31 -6.74 -8.00 14.39
CA ILE A 31 -5.54 -7.63 13.63
C ILE A 31 -4.54 -8.78 13.71
N LEU A 32 -4.29 -9.37 14.88
CA LEU A 32 -3.33 -10.47 14.99
C LEU A 32 -3.72 -11.70 14.14
N GLU A 33 -4.99 -12.07 14.14
CA GLU A 33 -5.48 -13.25 13.40
C GLU A 33 -5.67 -13.00 11.90
N PHE A 34 -6.11 -11.80 11.51
CA PHE A 34 -6.41 -11.46 10.11
C PHE A 34 -5.35 -10.60 9.43
N LYS A 35 -4.30 -10.18 10.13
CA LYS A 35 -3.16 -9.50 9.50
C LYS A 35 -2.52 -10.48 8.55
N ASP A 36 -2.52 -10.12 7.27
CA ASP A 36 -1.74 -10.82 6.28
C ASP A 36 -0.27 -10.75 6.71
N GLN A 37 0.24 -11.87 7.23
CA GLN A 37 1.61 -12.03 7.69
C GLN A 37 2.62 -11.79 6.55
N PHE A 38 2.13 -11.80 5.31
CA PHE A 38 2.87 -11.53 4.10
C PHE A 38 2.44 -10.23 3.42
N ALA A 39 1.63 -9.37 4.04
CA ALA A 39 1.16 -8.11 3.44
C ALA A 39 2.29 -7.31 2.80
N ALA A 40 3.39 -7.10 3.52
CA ALA A 40 4.57 -6.39 3.00
C ALA A 40 5.24 -7.16 1.85
N LYS A 41 5.34 -8.49 1.94
CA LYS A 41 5.95 -9.32 0.89
C LYS A 41 5.10 -9.37 -0.39
N ASN A 42 3.78 -9.45 -0.22
CA ASN A 42 2.79 -9.42 -1.29
C ASN A 42 2.77 -8.03 -1.93
N ALA A 43 2.73 -6.97 -1.13
CA ALA A 43 2.81 -5.59 -1.60
C ALA A 43 4.10 -5.33 -2.39
N LEU A 44 5.25 -5.83 -1.93
CA LEU A 44 6.51 -5.72 -2.68
C LEU A 44 6.43 -6.42 -4.04
N LYS A 45 5.89 -7.63 -4.07
CA LYS A 45 5.74 -8.40 -5.31
C LYS A 45 4.79 -7.70 -6.28
N ASP A 46 3.69 -7.18 -5.77
CA ASP A 46 2.69 -6.44 -6.56
C ASP A 46 3.27 -5.12 -7.06
N LEU A 47 4.06 -4.41 -6.24
CA LEU A 47 4.77 -3.18 -6.63
C LEU A 47 5.78 -3.45 -7.76
N GLN A 48 6.54 -4.54 -7.67
CA GLN A 48 7.50 -4.93 -8.71
C GLN A 48 6.83 -5.36 -10.03
N ALA A 49 5.63 -5.96 -9.93
CA ALA A 49 4.83 -6.34 -11.07
C ALA A 49 3.98 -5.18 -11.63
N LEU A 50 3.85 -4.08 -10.88
CA LEU A 50 3.01 -2.95 -11.26
C LEU A 50 3.55 -2.27 -12.51
N LYS A 51 2.66 -2.03 -13.46
CA LYS A 51 2.91 -1.30 -14.70
C LYS A 51 1.75 -0.35 -14.96
N GLN A 52 2.07 0.86 -15.42
CA GLN A 52 1.08 1.87 -15.78
C GLN A 52 0.20 1.37 -16.94
N HIS A 53 0.81 0.80 -17.98
CA HIS A 53 0.12 0.35 -19.20
C HIS A 53 -0.89 1.38 -19.74
N ASP A 54 -2.18 1.06 -19.68
CA ASP A 54 -3.33 1.84 -20.15
C ASP A 54 -4.05 2.60 -19.02
N LYS A 55 -3.57 2.49 -17.77
CA LYS A 55 -4.15 3.19 -16.63
C LYS A 55 -3.85 4.68 -16.71
N ARG A 56 -4.85 5.48 -16.34
CA ARG A 56 -4.66 6.92 -16.10
C ARG A 56 -3.65 7.13 -14.99
N ILE A 57 -2.83 8.17 -15.09
CA ILE A 57 -1.80 8.46 -14.10
C ILE A 57 -2.36 8.60 -12.68
N GLY A 58 -3.51 9.24 -12.51
CA GLY A 58 -4.15 9.35 -11.19
C GLY A 58 -4.50 7.99 -10.56
N GLU A 59 -4.99 7.05 -11.36
CA GLU A 59 -5.32 5.68 -10.90
C GLU A 59 -4.04 4.89 -10.59
N PHE A 60 -3.05 4.99 -11.47
CA PHE A 60 -1.75 4.36 -11.28
C PHE A 60 -1.04 4.86 -10.01
N ASN A 61 -0.98 6.18 -9.79
CA ASN A 61 -0.36 6.77 -8.60
C ASN A 61 -1.09 6.36 -7.34
N SER A 62 -2.42 6.31 -7.36
CA SER A 62 -3.22 5.86 -6.22
C SER A 62 -2.88 4.42 -5.83
N LEU A 63 -2.74 3.53 -6.82
CA LEU A 63 -2.32 2.14 -6.58
C LEU A 63 -0.88 2.04 -6.09
N PHE A 64 0.04 2.82 -6.68
CA PHE A 64 1.44 2.85 -6.30
C PHE A 64 1.61 3.30 -4.84
N ILE A 65 0.95 4.40 -4.46
CA ILE A 65 0.95 4.93 -3.08
C ILE A 65 0.36 3.91 -2.10
N SER A 66 -0.74 3.26 -2.50
CA SER A 66 -1.36 2.24 -1.66
C SER A 66 -0.39 1.10 -1.35
N LEU A 67 0.34 0.61 -2.35
CA LEU A 67 1.33 -0.45 -2.18
C LEU A 67 2.58 0.02 -1.42
N SER A 68 3.10 1.22 -1.73
CA SER A 68 4.29 1.75 -1.05
C SER A 68 4.04 2.07 0.42
N SER A 69 2.81 2.43 0.80
CA SER A 69 2.43 2.67 2.20
C SER A 69 2.56 1.42 3.09
N LEU A 70 2.45 0.23 2.50
CA LEU A 70 2.66 -1.06 3.18
C LEU A 70 4.14 -1.43 3.30
N LEU A 71 5.03 -0.64 2.70
CA LEU A 71 6.47 -0.86 2.58
C LEU A 71 7.27 0.28 3.24
N SER A 72 6.89 0.68 4.45
CA SER A 72 7.50 1.79 5.20
C SER A 72 9.01 1.65 5.44
N GLU A 73 9.55 0.44 5.36
CA GLU A 73 10.98 0.15 5.55
C GLU A 73 11.83 0.40 4.28
N LEU A 74 11.20 0.62 3.12
CA LEU A 74 11.94 0.87 1.88
C LEU A 74 12.38 2.34 1.78
N PRO A 75 13.64 2.61 1.38
CA PRO A 75 14.08 3.97 1.08
C PRO A 75 13.29 4.59 -0.08
N GLU A 76 13.02 5.90 -0.01
CA GLU A 76 12.31 6.62 -1.08
C GLU A 76 12.98 6.51 -2.44
N LEU A 77 14.31 6.51 -2.49
CA LEU A 77 15.07 6.33 -3.74
C LEU A 77 14.74 4.99 -4.43
N VAL A 78 14.57 3.92 -3.66
CA VAL A 78 14.20 2.60 -4.20
C VAL A 78 12.76 2.62 -4.72
N LEU A 79 11.86 3.36 -4.07
CA LEU A 79 10.50 3.56 -4.55
C LEU A 79 10.47 4.37 -5.85
N ILE A 80 11.33 5.38 -5.98
CA ILE A 80 11.49 6.15 -7.23
C ILE A 80 11.97 5.23 -8.36
N ASP A 81 12.97 4.38 -8.11
CA ASP A 81 13.43 3.40 -9.11
C ASP A 81 12.30 2.45 -9.56
N TYR A 82 11.49 1.95 -8.62
CA TYR A 82 10.33 1.12 -8.96
C TYR A 82 9.27 1.90 -9.74
N TYR A 83 9.06 3.16 -9.39
CA TYR A 83 8.12 4.05 -10.04
C TYR A 83 8.54 4.32 -11.50
N GLU A 84 9.81 4.67 -11.74
CA GLU A 84 10.38 4.86 -13.08
C GLU A 84 10.21 3.61 -13.96
N ASN A 85 10.53 2.43 -13.42
CA ASN A 85 10.38 1.17 -14.14
C ASN A 85 8.92 0.77 -14.40
N ALA A 86 7.97 1.32 -13.64
CA ALA A 86 6.56 1.02 -13.76
C ALA A 86 5.82 1.96 -14.72
N LEU A 87 6.34 3.16 -14.96
CA LEU A 87 5.75 4.15 -15.84
C LEU A 87 5.75 3.74 -17.32
N ASN A 88 4.84 4.32 -18.08
CA ASN A 88 4.83 4.22 -19.53
C ASN A 88 6.05 4.98 -20.10
N PRO A 89 6.87 4.38 -20.98
CA PRO A 89 8.07 5.00 -21.53
C PRO A 89 7.83 6.40 -22.12
N LYS A 90 6.69 6.64 -22.78
CA LYS A 90 6.37 7.95 -23.37
C LYS A 90 6.21 9.05 -22.32
N VAL A 91 5.57 8.72 -21.20
CA VAL A 91 5.36 9.65 -20.09
C VAL A 91 6.67 9.87 -19.34
N LEU A 92 7.43 8.79 -19.15
CA LEU A 92 8.75 8.85 -18.52
C LEU A 92 9.72 9.74 -19.32
N ASP A 93 9.79 9.60 -20.65
CA ASP A 93 10.66 10.42 -21.49
C ASP A 93 10.35 11.92 -21.37
N GLN A 94 9.07 12.28 -21.31
CA GLN A 94 8.66 13.67 -21.13
C GLN A 94 8.86 14.17 -19.70
N ALA A 95 8.71 13.30 -18.69
CA ALA A 95 8.99 13.63 -17.31
C ALA A 95 10.50 13.84 -17.07
N LEU A 96 11.35 13.01 -17.66
CA LEU A 96 12.81 13.15 -17.64
C LEU A 96 13.30 14.41 -18.38
N ALA A 97 12.53 14.89 -19.35
CA ALA A 97 12.82 16.16 -20.02
C ALA A 97 12.54 17.39 -19.15
N GLN A 98 11.83 17.23 -18.02
CA GLN A 98 11.63 18.30 -17.04
C GLN A 98 12.88 18.46 -16.17
N ALA A 99 13.34 19.71 -16.00
CA ALA A 99 14.54 20.02 -15.24
C ALA A 99 14.47 19.55 -13.77
N ASP A 100 13.27 19.54 -13.20
CA ASP A 100 13.03 19.23 -11.79
C ASP A 100 13.14 17.73 -11.47
N TRP A 101 13.08 16.84 -12.48
CA TRP A 101 13.16 15.39 -12.29
C TRP A 101 14.50 14.96 -11.71
N ALA A 102 15.61 15.49 -12.24
CA ALA A 102 16.95 15.11 -11.82
C ALA A 102 17.29 15.52 -10.37
N THR A 103 16.52 16.45 -9.81
CA THR A 103 16.66 16.93 -8.42
C THR A 103 15.64 16.32 -7.48
N ALA A 104 14.69 15.52 -7.99
CA ALA A 104 13.64 14.93 -7.19
C ALA A 104 14.18 13.79 -6.33
N SER A 105 14.33 14.05 -5.03
CA SER A 105 14.66 13.03 -4.03
C SER A 105 13.44 12.44 -3.32
N MET A 106 12.26 13.01 -3.59
CA MET A 106 11.00 12.62 -2.97
C MET A 106 10.04 12.04 -4.00
N LEU A 107 9.47 10.88 -3.70
CA LEU A 107 8.53 10.18 -4.59
C LEU A 107 7.33 11.07 -4.98
N GLN A 108 6.82 11.86 -4.03
CA GLN A 108 5.70 12.77 -4.27
C GLN A 108 6.05 13.81 -5.34
N HIS A 109 7.27 14.34 -5.33
CA HIS A 109 7.70 15.33 -6.31
C HIS A 109 7.78 14.73 -7.72
N CYS A 110 8.30 13.50 -7.84
CA CYS A 110 8.26 12.75 -9.10
C CYS A 110 6.81 12.56 -9.59
N GLN A 111 5.89 12.17 -8.69
CA GLN A 111 4.49 11.95 -9.04
C GLN A 111 3.80 13.22 -9.56
N ASP A 112 4.06 14.37 -8.92
CA ASP A 112 3.51 15.67 -9.35
C ASP A 112 3.99 16.03 -10.77
N ILE A 113 5.28 15.79 -11.08
CA ILE A 113 5.84 16.02 -12.42
C ILE A 113 5.15 15.10 -13.45
N VAL A 114 4.98 13.81 -13.12
CA VAL A 114 4.30 12.86 -14.02
C VAL A 114 2.85 13.25 -14.28
N VAL A 115 2.13 13.72 -13.26
CA VAL A 115 0.75 14.21 -13.41
C VAL A 115 0.72 15.40 -14.37
N LEU A 116 1.56 16.40 -14.14
CA LEU A 116 1.64 17.60 -14.99
C LEU A 116 1.92 17.23 -16.45
N VAL A 117 2.90 16.35 -16.68
CA VAL A 117 3.29 15.91 -18.02
C VAL A 117 2.18 15.09 -18.68
N SER A 118 1.51 14.22 -17.94
CA SER A 118 0.39 13.44 -18.45
C SER A 118 -0.78 14.33 -18.88
N GLU A 119 -1.11 15.36 -18.10
CA GLU A 119 -2.15 16.32 -18.46
C GLU A 119 -1.77 17.09 -19.73
N GLN A 120 -0.51 17.51 -19.87
CA GLN A 120 -0.03 18.16 -21.08
C GLN A 120 -0.13 17.25 -22.31
N LEU A 121 0.24 15.98 -22.18
CA LEU A 121 0.11 14.98 -23.25
C LEU A 121 -1.34 14.78 -23.68
N ASP A 122 -2.26 14.68 -22.72
CA ASP A 122 -3.68 14.52 -22.99
C ASP A 122 -4.27 15.76 -23.71
N THR A 123 -3.78 16.97 -23.39
CA THR A 123 -4.21 18.21 -24.06
C THR A 123 -3.60 18.44 -25.45
N CYS A 124 -2.42 17.88 -25.74
CA CYS A 124 -1.76 18.05 -27.05
C CYS A 124 -2.21 17.03 -28.11
N GLN A 125 -3.01 16.03 -27.73
CA GLN A 125 -3.56 15.00 -28.63
C GLN A 125 -5.04 15.20 -29.00
N GLY A 126 -5.66 16.30 -28.56
CA GLY A 126 -7.02 16.72 -28.94
C GLY A 126 -7.02 17.83 -29.99
#